data_AF-A0A2P8LBX1-F1
#
_entry.id   AF-A0A2P8LBX1-F1
#
_cell.length_a   1.000
_cell.length_b   1.000
_cell.length_c   1.000
_cell.angle_alpha   90.00
_cell.angle_beta   90.00
_cell.angle_gamma   90.00
#
_symmetry.space_group_name_H-M   'P 1'
#
loop_
_entity.id
_entity.type
_entity.pdbx_description
1 polymer ?
#
loop_
_entity_poly.entity_id
_entity_poly.type
_entity_poly.pdbx_seq_one_letter_code
_entity_poly.pdbx_strand_id
1 'polypeptide(L)'
;MGRDLLHKNEERTSLNKDLPESEHNPDRRGRSTASFILGFHQDDDRHWVAELSCGHTQHLRHQPPWQSRAWVLDPAQRLEKIGQPFACGWCAQALE
;
A
#
# COMPACT_ATOMS: atom_id res chain seq x y z
N MET A 1 56.48 -11.37 6.69
CA MET A 1 55.65 -10.35 6.02
C MET A 1 54.30 -10.98 5.69
N GLY A 2 53.18 -10.27 5.86
CA GLY A 2 51.84 -10.73 5.47
C GLY A 2 50.91 -10.99 6.66
N ARG A 3 50.33 -9.92 7.20
CA ARG A 3 49.36 -9.91 8.30
C ARG A 3 47.95 -10.06 7.72
N ASP A 4 47.15 -10.86 8.41
CA ASP A 4 45.72 -11.11 8.20
C ASP A 4 44.92 -9.84 7.84
N LEU A 5 44.17 -9.87 6.74
CA LEU A 5 43.23 -8.82 6.35
C LEU A 5 41.84 -9.43 6.11
N LEU A 6 41.25 -10.01 7.15
CA LEU A 6 39.81 -10.18 7.23
C LEU A 6 39.16 -8.78 7.28
N HIS A 7 38.72 -8.32 6.11
CA HIS A 7 37.95 -7.08 5.96
C HIS A 7 36.58 -7.27 6.61
N LYS A 8 36.47 -6.88 7.88
CA LYS A 8 35.17 -6.62 8.53
C LYS A 8 34.56 -5.41 7.85
N ASN A 9 33.53 -5.65 7.04
CA ASN A 9 32.68 -4.59 6.56
C ASN A 9 31.83 -4.13 7.75
N GLU A 10 32.20 -3.01 8.33
CA GLU A 10 31.44 -2.35 9.38
C GLU A 10 30.30 -1.58 8.69
N GLU A 11 29.22 -2.29 8.39
CA GLU A 11 28.00 -1.71 7.83
C GLU A 11 27.37 -0.71 8.82
N ARG A 12 27.74 0.57 8.68
CA ARG A 12 27.09 1.69 9.35
C ARG A 12 25.73 1.98 8.73
N THR A 13 24.76 1.12 9.00
CA THR A 13 23.40 1.28 8.45
C THR A 13 22.62 2.36 9.21
N SER A 14 22.76 3.59 8.72
CA SER A 14 21.86 4.75 8.71
C SER A 14 21.06 5.14 9.96
N LEU A 15 21.27 6.39 10.38
CA LEU A 15 20.65 7.18 11.47
C LEU A 15 19.12 7.38 11.43
N ASN A 16 18.36 6.59 10.65
CA ASN A 16 16.91 6.78 10.46
C ASN A 16 16.05 5.58 10.85
N LYS A 17 16.57 4.65 11.66
CA LYS A 17 15.88 3.39 11.92
C LYS A 17 14.88 3.44 13.08
N ASP A 18 14.90 4.51 13.89
CA ASP A 18 14.19 4.53 15.19
C ASP A 18 13.45 5.84 15.51
N LEU A 19 13.05 6.63 14.50
CA LEU A 19 12.22 7.82 14.74
C LEU A 19 10.75 7.54 14.38
N PRO A 20 9.84 7.43 15.37
CA PRO A 20 8.40 7.39 15.13
C PRO A 20 7.89 8.81 14.79
N GLU A 21 8.46 9.47 13.80
CA GLU A 21 8.02 10.81 13.36
C GLU A 21 6.85 10.75 12.37
N SER A 22 6.28 9.56 12.16
CA SER A 22 5.10 9.35 11.31
C SER A 22 3.96 8.65 12.06
N GLU A 23 3.69 9.05 13.30
CA GLU A 23 2.44 8.67 13.98
C GLU A 23 1.26 9.43 13.34
N HIS A 24 0.85 8.99 12.14
CA HIS A 24 -0.36 9.44 11.49
C HIS A 24 -1.58 8.75 12.12
N ASN A 25 -1.86 9.10 13.39
CA ASN A 25 -3.20 9.18 14.02
C ASN A 25 -3.11 9.21 15.57
N PRO A 26 -3.27 10.36 16.23
CA PRO A 26 -3.23 10.47 17.69
C PRO A 26 -4.48 9.90 18.39
N ASP A 27 -5.57 9.66 17.65
CA ASP A 27 -6.83 9.15 18.20
C ASP A 27 -6.90 7.63 17.98
N ARG A 28 -6.43 6.84 18.97
CA ARG A 28 -6.47 5.36 18.99
C ARG A 28 -7.90 4.76 18.97
N ARG A 29 -8.85 5.36 18.26
CA ARG A 29 -10.12 4.71 17.93
C ARG A 29 -9.85 3.67 16.85
N GLY A 30 -10.12 2.41 17.17
CA GLY A 30 -9.84 1.24 16.34
C GLY A 30 -10.08 1.53 14.87
N ARG A 31 -8.99 1.66 14.12
CA ARG A 31 -8.99 1.98 12.69
C ARG A 31 -9.73 0.85 12.00
N SER A 32 -10.96 1.11 11.56
CA SER A 32 -11.75 0.13 10.83
C SER A 32 -10.97 -0.30 9.59
N THR A 33 -10.43 -1.53 9.62
CA THR A 33 -9.70 -2.15 8.50
C THR A 33 -10.61 -2.40 7.30
N ALA A 34 -11.93 -2.33 7.52
CA ALA A 34 -12.94 -2.35 6.48
C ALA A 34 -13.01 -0.98 5.79
N SER A 35 -12.42 -0.89 4.61
CA SER A 35 -12.65 0.22 3.68
C SER A 35 -13.67 -0.20 2.62
N PHE A 36 -14.40 0.74 2.05
CA PHE A 36 -15.31 0.48 0.92
C PHE A 36 -14.83 1.24 -0.30
N ILE A 37 -15.13 0.74 -1.50
CA ILE A 37 -14.81 1.47 -2.73
C ILE A 37 -15.84 2.58 -2.94
N LEU A 38 -15.37 3.82 -3.07
CA LEU A 38 -16.19 4.98 -3.39
C LEU A 38 -16.28 5.23 -4.90
N GLY A 39 -15.20 4.91 -5.62
CA GLY A 39 -15.11 5.17 -7.04
C GLY A 39 -13.81 4.68 -7.65
N PHE A 40 -13.67 4.93 -8.94
CA PHE A 40 -12.48 4.59 -9.72
C PHE A 40 -12.13 5.73 -10.67
N HIS A 41 -10.83 5.97 -10.82
CA HIS A 41 -10.30 6.83 -11.87
C HIS A 41 -9.07 6.18 -12.51
N GLN A 42 -8.63 6.74 -13.62
CA GLN A 42 -7.36 6.36 -14.24
C GLN A 42 -6.31 7.42 -13.90
N ASP A 43 -5.13 6.96 -13.53
CA ASP A 43 -3.93 7.79 -13.41
C ASP A 43 -3.31 8.10 -14.80
N ASP A 44 -2.27 8.93 -14.85
CA ASP A 44 -1.58 9.34 -16.09
C ASP A 44 -1.10 8.15 -16.95
N ASP A 45 -0.63 7.07 -16.31
CA ASP A 45 -0.27 5.80 -16.96
C ASP A 45 -1.48 4.97 -17.45
N ARG A 46 -2.71 5.47 -17.32
CA ARG A 46 -3.99 4.79 -17.58
C ARG A 46 -4.25 3.56 -16.69
N HIS A 47 -3.57 3.48 -15.56
CA HIS A 47 -3.83 2.45 -14.54
C HIS A 47 -5.08 2.81 -13.72
N TRP A 48 -5.90 1.81 -13.43
CA TRP A 48 -7.07 2.01 -12.58
C TRP A 48 -6.67 2.19 -11.13
N VAL A 49 -7.25 3.20 -10.49
CA VAL A 49 -7.07 3.55 -9.09
C VAL A 49 -8.44 3.54 -8.43
N ALA A 50 -8.58 2.76 -7.35
CA ALA A 50 -9.77 2.76 -6.52
C ALA A 50 -9.63 3.81 -5.41
N GLU A 51 -10.65 4.64 -5.26
CA GLU A 51 -10.81 5.56 -4.12
C GLU A 51 -11.55 4.84 -3.00
N LEU A 52 -10.97 4.82 -1.80
CA LEU A 52 -11.52 4.07 -0.67
C LEU A 52 -12.06 5.00 0.41
N SER A 53 -13.07 4.53 1.14
CA SER A 53 -13.72 5.29 2.23
C SER A 53 -12.81 5.64 3.39
N CYS A 54 -11.64 4.98 3.52
CA CYS A 54 -10.62 5.34 4.50
C CYS A 54 -9.78 6.56 4.10
N GLY A 55 -10.05 7.18 2.94
CA GLY A 55 -9.29 8.32 2.41
C GLY A 55 -8.01 7.94 1.66
N HIS A 56 -7.71 6.65 1.52
CA HIS A 56 -6.57 6.16 0.73
C HIS A 56 -7.01 5.75 -0.67
N THR A 57 -6.08 5.82 -1.62
CA THR A 57 -6.24 5.27 -2.96
C THR A 57 -5.45 3.97 -3.13
N GLN A 58 -6.02 3.01 -3.86
CA GLN A 58 -5.34 1.76 -4.18
C GLN A 58 -5.18 1.62 -5.69
N HIS A 59 -3.93 1.55 -6.15
CA HIS A 59 -3.66 1.23 -7.54
C HIS A 59 -3.99 -0.24 -7.80
N LEU A 60 -4.86 -0.47 -8.79
CA LEU A 60 -5.24 -1.77 -9.31
C LEU A 60 -4.35 -2.08 -10.52
N ARG A 61 -3.04 -2.18 -10.27
CA ARG A 61 -2.08 -2.48 -11.33
C ARG A 61 -2.30 -3.89 -11.86
N HIS A 62 -2.38 -4.00 -13.18
CA HIS A 62 -2.36 -5.26 -13.93
C HIS A 62 -0.94 -5.63 -14.40
N GLN A 63 0.10 -5.20 -13.66
CA GLN A 63 1.48 -5.56 -13.96
C GLN A 63 1.76 -6.98 -13.43
N PRO A 64 2.55 -7.80 -14.15
CA PRO A 64 2.42 -9.27 -14.19
C PRO A 64 2.69 -9.95 -12.84
N PRO A 65 2.25 -11.21 -12.61
CA PRO A 65 0.90 -11.76 -12.67
C PRO A 65 0.33 -12.04 -11.25
N TRP A 66 0.81 -11.39 -10.19
CA TRP A 66 0.49 -11.82 -8.82
C TRP A 66 -0.89 -11.37 -8.30
N GLN A 67 -1.64 -10.51 -9.01
CA GLN A 67 -3.02 -10.17 -8.62
C GLN A 67 -3.94 -10.04 -9.85
N SER A 68 -4.58 -11.15 -10.24
CA SER A 68 -5.61 -11.12 -11.29
C SER A 68 -6.86 -10.40 -10.77
N ARG A 69 -7.12 -9.20 -11.29
CA ARG A 69 -8.34 -8.43 -11.04
C ARG A 69 -9.09 -8.15 -12.35
N ALA A 70 -9.47 -9.21 -13.07
CA ALA A 70 -10.11 -9.09 -14.39
C ALA A 70 -11.35 -8.14 -14.39
N TRP A 71 -12.09 -8.09 -13.29
CA TRP A 71 -13.24 -7.20 -13.09
C TRP A 71 -12.90 -5.70 -13.22
N VAL A 72 -11.63 -5.31 -13.04
CA VAL A 72 -11.18 -3.92 -13.16
C VAL A 72 -11.19 -3.44 -14.60
N LEU A 73 -11.10 -4.34 -15.58
CA LEU A 73 -11.10 -3.96 -16.99
C LEU A 73 -12.51 -3.69 -17.51
N ASP A 74 -13.51 -4.37 -16.94
CA ASP A 74 -14.90 -4.24 -17.34
C ASP A 74 -15.60 -3.11 -16.56
N PRO A 75 -16.17 -2.10 -17.23
CA PRO A 75 -16.79 -0.97 -16.55
C PRO A 75 -18.03 -1.36 -15.74
N ALA A 76 -18.82 -2.34 -16.17
CA ALA A 76 -20.00 -2.78 -15.44
C ALA A 76 -19.59 -3.46 -14.12
N GLN A 77 -18.64 -4.39 -14.19
CA GLN A 77 -18.11 -5.07 -13.01
C GLN A 77 -17.41 -4.10 -12.05
N ARG A 78 -16.72 -3.06 -12.54
CA ARG A 78 -16.18 -2.00 -11.67
C ARG A 78 -17.31 -1.29 -10.92
N LEU A 79 -18.36 -0.87 -11.60
CA LEU A 79 -19.49 -0.20 -10.97
C LEU A 79 -20.13 -1.09 -9.89
N GLU A 80 -20.25 -2.40 -10.13
CA GLU A 80 -20.74 -3.37 -9.14
C GLU A 80 -19.85 -3.47 -7.89
N LYS A 81 -18.56 -3.09 -7.98
CA LYS A 81 -17.66 -3.04 -6.82
C LYS A 81 -17.78 -1.76 -6.00
N ILE A 82 -18.42 -0.71 -6.50
CA ILE A 82 -18.66 0.50 -5.70
C ILE A 82 -19.56 0.15 -4.51
N GLY A 83 -19.20 0.62 -3.32
CA GLY A 83 -19.86 0.31 -2.05
C GLY A 83 -19.49 -1.06 -1.46
N GLN A 84 -18.74 -1.90 -2.17
CA GLN A 84 -18.28 -3.18 -1.65
C GLN A 84 -17.06 -3.01 -0.74
N PRO A 85 -16.91 -3.86 0.30
CA PRO A 85 -15.74 -3.86 1.15
C PRO A 85 -14.48 -4.22 0.34
N PHE A 86 -13.40 -3.51 0.62
CA PHE A 86 -12.13 -3.64 -0.05
C PHE A 86 -10.99 -3.44 0.96
N ALA A 87 -10.01 -4.36 0.92
CA ALA A 87 -8.86 -4.30 1.81
C ALA A 87 -7.91 -3.17 1.37
N CYS A 88 -7.80 -2.13 2.20
CA CYS A 88 -6.82 -1.08 1.99
C CYS A 88 -5.45 -1.54 2.47
N GLY A 89 -4.47 -1.62 1.56
CA GLY A 89 -3.10 -2.04 1.91
C GLY A 89 -2.41 -1.08 2.89
N TRP A 90 -2.72 0.22 2.84
CA TRP A 90 -2.18 1.20 3.78
C TRP A 90 -2.77 1.05 5.19
N CYS A 91 -4.09 0.84 5.29
CA CYS A 91 -4.73 0.59 6.58
C CYS A 91 -4.28 -0.74 7.19
N ALA A 92 -4.01 -1.75 6.37
CA ALA A 92 -3.50 -3.04 6.82
C ALA A 92 -2.06 -2.97 7.34
N GLN A 93 -1.22 -2.12 6.77
CA GLN A 93 0.17 -1.93 7.22
C GLN A 93 0.30 -1.10 8.49
N ALA A 94 -0.65 -0.21 8.79
CA ALA A 94 -0.64 0.62 10.00
C ALA A 94 -1.00 -0.16 11.30
N LEU A 95 -0.91 -1.49 11.28
CA LEU A 95 -1.30 -2.41 12.36
C LEU A 95 -0.11 -3.09 13.02
N GLU A 96 1.12 -2.68 12.69
CA GLU A 96 2.38 -3.20 13.24
C GLU A 96 3.00 -2.25 14.28
#